data_AF-A0A7C6LHC5-F1
#
_entry.id   AF-A0A7C6LHC5-F1
#
_cell.length_a   1.000
_cell.length_b   1.000
_cell.length_c   1.000
_cell.angle_alpha   90.00
_cell.angle_beta   90.00
_cell.angle_gamma   90.00
#
_symmetry.space_group_name_H-M   'P 1'
#
loop_
_entity.id
_entity.type
_entity.pdbx_description
1 polymer ?
#
loop_
_entity_poly.entity_id
_entity_poly.type
_entity_poly.pdbx_seq_one_letter_code
_entity_poly.pdbx_strand_id
1 'polypeptide(L)'
;MIAVLVAARLIAGYSPAPAEMKINHTVHKGDTAVAEDFCPAGGYLAIEDGLVAIYSGRPGSCGVLEEITGIALDEVRPGERERLRAGIPFDDDDQQQLLLDGLIID
;
A
#
# COMPACT_ATOMS: atom_id res chain seq x y z
N MET A 1 55.43 35.07 19.72
CA MET A 1 55.88 33.66 19.69
C MET A 1 56.00 33.29 18.21
N ILE A 2 57.17 33.50 17.61
CA ILE A 2 58.22 32.50 17.28
C ILE A 2 57.72 31.37 16.38
N ALA A 3 58.16 31.48 15.11
CA ALA A 3 58.66 30.47 14.16
C ALA A 3 57.88 29.17 13.92
N VAL A 4 57.74 28.77 12.65
CA VAL A 4 58.71 27.91 11.92
C VAL A 4 58.10 27.53 10.55
N LEU A 5 58.87 27.77 9.48
CA LEU A 5 58.72 27.15 8.15
C LEU A 5 58.76 25.62 8.25
N VAL A 6 57.85 24.89 7.61
CA VAL A 6 58.16 23.54 7.08
C VAL A 6 57.51 23.33 5.72
N ALA A 7 58.39 23.18 4.72
CA ALA A 7 58.11 22.64 3.41
C ALA A 7 57.97 21.11 3.48
N ALA A 8 57.04 20.52 2.74
CA ALA A 8 57.08 19.11 2.33
C ALA A 8 56.09 18.92 1.18
N ARG A 9 56.57 18.90 -0.06
CA ARG A 9 57.06 17.74 -0.81
C ARG A 9 55.94 16.93 -1.44
N LEU A 10 55.97 16.96 -2.78
CA LEU A 10 55.37 15.97 -3.65
C LEU A 10 55.75 14.56 -3.20
N ILE A 11 54.73 13.72 -3.07
CA ILE A 11 54.80 12.26 -3.15
C ILE A 11 53.56 11.88 -3.98
N ALA A 12 53.77 11.54 -5.24
CA ALA A 12 54.12 10.19 -5.68
C ALA A 12 52.86 9.32 -5.82
N GLY A 13 52.55 9.03 -7.09
CA GLY A 13 51.96 7.77 -7.54
C GLY A 13 50.81 7.21 -6.72
N TYR A 14 49.58 7.65 -7.03
CA TYR A 14 48.41 6.84 -6.71
C TYR A 14 48.08 5.97 -7.94
N SER A 15 48.63 4.76 -7.91
CA SER A 15 48.25 3.65 -8.78
C SER A 15 46.87 3.14 -8.32
N PRO A 16 45.82 3.10 -9.17
CA PRO A 16 44.54 2.57 -8.76
C PRO A 16 44.63 1.04 -8.67
N ALA A 17 44.53 0.48 -7.47
CA ALA A 17 44.26 -0.94 -7.29
C ALA A 17 42.74 -1.19 -7.39
N PRO A 18 42.28 -2.16 -8.19
CA PRO A 18 40.88 -2.57 -8.23
C PRO A 18 40.57 -3.63 -7.16
N ALA A 19 39.30 -3.67 -6.77
CA ALA A 19 38.68 -4.60 -5.80
C ALA A 19 39.19 -4.38 -4.36
N GLU A 20 38.36 -4.35 -3.33
CA GLU A 20 37.52 -5.46 -2.92
C GLU A 20 36.16 -5.02 -2.37
N MET A 21 35.14 -5.77 -2.80
CA MET A 21 33.78 -5.74 -2.31
C MET A 21 33.73 -5.98 -0.79
N LYS A 22 33.34 -4.96 -0.03
CA LYS A 22 32.71 -5.09 1.29
C LYS A 22 31.58 -4.07 1.39
N ILE A 23 30.43 -4.41 0.80
CA ILE A 23 29.18 -3.75 1.22
C ILE A 23 28.89 -4.20 2.64
N ASN A 24 29.42 -3.43 3.58
CA ASN A 24 29.05 -3.47 4.98
C ASN A 24 27.58 -3.06 5.03
N HIS A 25 26.70 -4.05 5.21
CA HIS A 25 25.28 -3.83 5.36
C HIS A 25 25.01 -3.29 6.77
N THR A 26 25.47 -2.07 7.03
CA THR A 26 25.01 -1.25 8.15
C THR A 26 23.73 -0.58 7.71
N VAL A 27 22.62 -1.34 7.80
CA VAL A 27 21.28 -0.76 7.76
C VAL A 27 21.14 0.09 9.01
N HIS A 28 21.27 1.40 8.84
CA HIS A 28 20.89 2.37 9.85
C HIS A 28 19.40 2.18 10.15
N LYS A 29 19.12 1.61 11.32
CA LYS A 29 17.79 1.53 11.90
C LYS A 29 17.40 2.94 12.33
N GLY A 30 16.69 3.65 11.49
CA GLY A 30 16.30 5.03 11.77
C GLY A 30 15.76 5.75 10.56
N ASP A 31 14.63 5.29 10.05
CA ASP A 31 13.53 6.15 9.63
C ASP A 31 12.32 5.23 9.47
N THR A 32 11.34 5.40 10.36
CA THR A 32 10.02 4.81 10.20
C THR A 32 9.47 5.38 8.90
N ALA A 33 9.54 4.61 7.82
CA ALA A 33 8.66 4.82 6.69
C ALA A 33 7.25 4.64 7.25
N VAL A 34 6.65 5.72 7.72
CA VAL A 34 5.21 5.88 7.55
C VAL A 34 5.03 5.81 6.04
N ALA A 35 4.80 4.60 5.53
CA ALA A 35 4.04 4.49 4.31
C ALA A 35 2.77 5.26 4.67
N GLU A 36 2.67 6.50 4.18
CA GLU A 36 1.38 7.14 4.02
C GLU A 36 0.66 6.18 3.08
N ASP A 37 0.00 5.18 3.68
CA ASP A 37 -0.82 4.21 3.00
C ASP A 37 -1.89 5.08 2.38
N PHE A 38 -1.68 5.41 1.10
CA PHE A 38 -2.65 6.14 0.31
C PHE A 38 -3.82 5.19 0.18
N CYS A 39 -4.64 5.18 1.22
CA CYS A 39 -5.91 4.52 1.21
C CYS A 39 -6.67 5.16 0.07
N PRO A 40 -7.00 4.38 -0.98
CA PRO A 40 -7.76 4.94 -2.06
C PRO A 40 -9.09 5.41 -1.44
N ALA A 41 -9.26 6.72 -1.41
CA ALA A 41 -10.48 7.34 -0.92
C ALA A 41 -11.64 6.90 -1.83
N GLY A 42 -12.73 6.45 -1.22
CA GLY A 42 -13.88 5.91 -1.95
C GLY A 42 -14.50 4.72 -1.22
N GLY A 43 -15.72 4.41 -1.62
CA GLY A 43 -16.46 3.27 -1.09
C GLY A 43 -16.10 1.99 -1.82
N TYR A 44 -16.15 0.87 -1.10
CA TYR A 44 -15.92 -0.46 -1.66
C TYR A 44 -16.99 -1.42 -1.17
N LEU A 45 -17.59 -2.17 -2.09
CA LEU A 45 -18.45 -3.30 -1.74
C LEU A 45 -17.61 -4.57 -1.66
N ALA A 46 -17.70 -5.27 -0.53
CA ALA A 46 -16.98 -6.50 -0.29
C ALA A 46 -17.85 -7.53 0.43
N ILE A 47 -17.29 -8.72 0.63
CA ILE A 47 -17.94 -9.77 1.42
C ILE A 47 -17.40 -9.68 2.84
N GLU A 48 -18.30 -9.58 3.82
CA GLU A 48 -17.96 -9.71 5.24
C GLU A 48 -18.94 -10.70 5.89
N ASP A 49 -18.40 -11.72 6.57
CA ASP A 49 -19.18 -12.79 7.22
C ASP A 49 -20.26 -13.46 6.34
N GLY A 50 -20.05 -13.50 5.02
CA GLY A 50 -21.02 -14.07 4.07
C GLY A 50 -22.17 -13.13 3.68
N LEU A 51 -22.09 -11.86 4.06
CA LEU A 51 -22.98 -10.78 3.66
C LEU A 51 -22.23 -9.77 2.79
N VAL A 52 -22.97 -8.99 2.00
CA VAL A 52 -22.41 -7.83 1.31
C VAL A 52 -22.22 -6.71 2.34
N ALA A 53 -21.06 -6.07 2.29
CA ALA A 53 -20.67 -5.02 3.21
C ALA A 53 -20.00 -3.86 2.47
N ILE A 54 -20.23 -2.66 2.98
CA ILE A 54 -19.66 -1.42 2.50
C ILE A 54 -18.45 -1.10 3.37
N TYR A 55 -17.34 -0.83 2.70
CA TYR A 55 -16.09 -0.41 3.29
C TYR A 55 -15.74 0.98 2.82
N SER A 56 -15.27 1.80 3.74
CA SER A 56 -14.60 3.05 3.43
C SER A 56 -13.13 2.75 3.19
N GLY A 57 -12.71 2.69 1.91
CA GLY A 57 -11.39 2.22 1.50
C GLY A 57 -11.32 0.72 1.16
N ARG A 58 -10.17 0.26 0.65
CA ARG A 58 -10.03 -1.09 0.07
C ARG A 58 -10.11 -2.20 1.15
N PRO A 59 -11.03 -3.17 1.02
CA PRO A 59 -11.18 -4.27 1.99
C PRO A 59 -9.89 -5.10 2.09
N GLY A 60 -9.52 -5.48 3.31
CA GLY A 60 -8.32 -6.30 3.58
C GLY A 60 -6.98 -5.54 3.53
N SER A 61 -6.99 -4.23 3.30
CA SER A 61 -5.82 -3.37 3.49
C SER A 61 -6.13 -2.30 4.53
N CYS A 62 -6.55 -1.12 4.11
CA CYS A 62 -6.91 -0.02 5.01
C CYS A 62 -8.38 0.37 4.95
N GLY A 63 -9.22 -0.44 4.28
CA GLY A 63 -10.66 -0.29 4.29
C GLY A 63 -11.22 -0.54 5.69
N VAL A 64 -12.04 0.40 6.16
CA VAL A 64 -12.80 0.25 7.42
C VAL A 64 -14.21 -0.18 7.07
N LEU A 65 -14.72 -1.21 7.73
CA LEU A 65 -16.11 -1.63 7.60
C LEU A 65 -17.02 -0.48 8.05
N GLU A 66 -17.85 0.01 7.13
CA GLU A 66 -18.76 1.11 7.37
C GLU A 66 -20.17 0.59 7.65
N GLU A 67 -20.67 -0.32 6.81
CA GLU A 67 -22.03 -0.86 6.90
C GLU A 67 -22.09 -2.30 6.36
N ILE A 68 -23.01 -3.12 6.87
CA ILE A 68 -23.34 -4.44 6.31
C ILE A 68 -24.75 -4.36 5.71
N THR A 69 -24.89 -4.65 4.42
CA THR A 69 -26.11 -4.34 3.65
C THR A 69 -27.21 -5.38 3.77
N GLY A 70 -27.07 -6.39 4.65
CA GLY A 70 -28.09 -7.42 4.88
C GLY A 70 -28.31 -8.40 3.73
N ILE A 71 -27.72 -8.14 2.55
CA ILE A 71 -27.78 -9.01 1.37
C ILE A 71 -26.87 -10.21 1.60
N ALA A 72 -27.43 -11.41 1.62
CA ALA A 72 -26.64 -12.63 1.77
C ALA A 72 -25.88 -12.94 0.48
N LEU A 73 -24.67 -13.48 0.60
CA LEU A 73 -23.86 -13.89 -0.55
C LEU A 73 -24.57 -14.96 -1.41
N ASP A 74 -25.50 -15.72 -0.82
CA ASP A 74 -26.31 -16.70 -1.54
C ASP A 74 -27.29 -16.05 -2.54
N GLU A 75 -27.80 -14.86 -2.21
CA GLU A 75 -28.67 -14.05 -3.06
C GLU A 75 -27.89 -13.34 -4.17
N VAL A 76 -26.56 -13.21 -4.00
CA VAL A 76 -25.68 -12.59 -4.99
C VAL A 76 -25.40 -13.54 -6.15
N ARG A 77 -25.47 -13.01 -7.38
CA ARG A 77 -25.08 -13.66 -8.63
C ARG A 77 -23.67 -14.24 -8.52
N PRO A 78 -23.44 -15.51 -8.91
CA PRO A 78 -22.14 -16.17 -8.75
C PRO A 78 -20.97 -15.42 -9.40
N GLY A 79 -21.18 -14.77 -10.55
CA GLY A 79 -20.15 -13.95 -11.22
C GLY A 79 -19.77 -12.68 -10.46
N GLU A 80 -20.69 -12.12 -9.67
CA GLU A 80 -20.42 -10.94 -8.87
C GLU A 80 -19.76 -11.28 -7.52
N ARG A 81 -19.91 -12.51 -7.03
CA ARG A 81 -19.25 -12.98 -5.79
C ARG A 81 -17.73 -12.85 -5.88
N GLU A 82 -17.14 -13.17 -7.02
CA GLU A 82 -15.70 -13.02 -7.24
C GLU A 82 -15.27 -11.55 -7.24
N ARG A 83 -16.11 -10.66 -7.78
CA ARG A 83 -15.87 -9.22 -7.79
C ARG A 83 -15.96 -8.63 -6.38
N LEU A 84 -16.95 -9.05 -5.59
CA LEU A 84 -17.07 -8.67 -4.17
C LEU A 84 -15.89 -9.16 -3.34
N ARG A 85 -15.34 -10.36 -3.63
CA ARG A 85 -14.10 -10.83 -2.97
C ARG A 85 -12.90 -9.94 -3.29
N ALA A 86 -12.85 -9.36 -4.50
CA ALA A 86 -11.80 -8.43 -4.88
C ALA A 86 -12.01 -7.01 -4.32
N GLY A 87 -13.22 -6.71 -3.84
CA GLY A 87 -13.65 -5.36 -3.46
C GLY A 87 -14.04 -4.55 -4.68
N ILE A 88 -15.32 -4.26 -4.85
CA ILE A 88 -15.84 -3.46 -5.96
C ILE A 88 -15.83 -1.99 -5.55
N PRO A 89 -14.98 -1.14 -6.14
CA PRO A 89 -15.01 0.30 -5.87
C PRO A 89 -16.30 0.94 -6.38
N PHE A 90 -16.81 1.92 -5.65
CA PHE A 90 -17.87 2.82 -6.07
C PHE A 90 -17.52 4.26 -5.69
N ASP A 91 -17.96 5.20 -6.52
CA ASP A 91 -17.66 6.62 -6.39
C ASP A 91 -18.73 7.36 -5.56
N ASP A 92 -20.00 6.97 -5.70
CA ASP A 92 -21.15 7.63 -5.08
C ASP A 92 -22.29 6.66 -4.71
N ASP A 93 -23.25 7.15 -3.90
CA ASP A 93 -24.40 6.37 -3.42
C ASP A 93 -25.29 5.85 -4.57
N ASP A 94 -25.41 6.60 -5.68
CA ASP A 94 -26.20 6.19 -6.83
C ASP A 94 -25.55 4.97 -7.51
N GLN A 95 -24.23 5.01 -7.70
CA GLN A 95 -23.45 3.88 -8.21
C GLN A 95 -23.47 2.71 -7.23
N GLN A 96 -23.41 2.96 -5.92
CA GLN A 96 -23.54 1.92 -4.91
C GLN A 96 -24.88 1.19 -5.06
N GLN A 97 -26.00 1.91 -5.17
CA GLN A 97 -27.32 1.32 -5.34
C GLN A 97 -27.43 0.53 -6.65
N LEU A 98 -26.90 1.07 -7.75
CA LEU A 98 -26.84 0.35 -9.04
C LEU A 98 -26.06 -0.96 -8.95
N LEU A 99 -24.94 -0.96 -8.22
CA LEU A 99 -24.17 -2.17 -7.97
C LEU A 99 -24.99 -3.15 -7.13
N LEU A 100 -25.56 -2.71 -6.00
CA LEU A 100 -26.39 -3.56 -5.12
C LEU A 100 -27.57 -4.20 -5.85
N ASP A 101 -28.27 -3.43 -6.69
CA ASP A 101 -29.36 -3.93 -7.54
C ASP A 101 -28.85 -4.95 -8.59
N GLY A 102 -27.67 -4.70 -9.17
CA GLY A 102 -27.03 -5.62 -10.10
C GLY A 102 -26.46 -6.90 -9.45
N LEU A 103 -26.22 -6.91 -8.14
CA LEU A 103 -25.69 -8.07 -7.42
C LEU A 103 -26.74 -9.18 -7.25
N ILE A 104 -28.00 -8.81 -7.04
CA ILE A 104 -29.07 -9.76 -6.73
C ILE A 104 -29.57 -10.50 -7.99
N ILE A 105 -29.94 -11.77 -7.80
CA ILE A 105 -30.65 -12.57 -8.80
C ILE A 105 -32.15 -12.28 -8.63
N ASP A 106 -32.82 -11.81 -9.68
CA ASP A 106 -34.29 -11.76 -9.74
C ASP A 106 -34.86 -13.17 -9.97
#